data_AF-A0A9E7FHV2-F1
#
_entry.id   AF-A0A9E7FHV2-F1
#
_cell.length_a   1.000
_cell.length_b   1.000
_cell.length_c   1.000
_cell.angle_alpha   90.00
_cell.angle_beta   90.00
_cell.angle_gamma   90.00
#
_symmetry.space_group_name_H-M   'P 1'
#
loop_
_entity.id
_entity.type
_entity.pdbx_description
1 polymer ?
#
loop_
_entity_poly.entity_id
_entity_poly.type
_entity_poly.pdbx_seq_one_letter_code
_entity_poly.pdbx_strand_id
1 'polypeptide(L)'
;MASALPSPSALSSIASSAAVTVAKPPPKPFLKPHHRPLSTTLAAAAAAAAVLLSAAPAPSFADPMFNLYYGTAASAANYGGYGGNADKKATAEYTYEVPEGWKERLVSKVEKGTNGTDSEFYNPKKRSEREYLTFLAGFRSLAPVDAVLSNLALSDVGLQDQIATADEVRSQERKDDNGQLYYAYEIEGAGSHSLISVTCARNKLYAHFVTAPNLDWGRDQDMLRHLHDSFKTVDPSSSIKLQVEVKPAIATASFNLSIQKFWS
;
A
#
# COMPACT_ATOMS: atom_id res chain seq x y z
N MET A 1 55.76 15.30 27.41
CA MET A 1 55.88 15.59 25.96
C MET A 1 54.48 15.68 25.40
N ALA A 2 54.19 16.79 24.72
CA ALA A 2 52.87 17.24 24.30
C ALA A 2 52.39 16.55 23.00
N SER A 3 51.07 16.43 22.83
CA SER A 3 50.32 16.54 21.56
C SER A 3 48.83 16.30 21.89
N ALA A 4 48.00 17.34 22.04
CA ALA A 4 47.39 18.21 21.04
C ALA A 4 46.04 17.65 20.53
N LEU A 5 44.98 18.30 21.01
CA LEU A 5 43.59 18.23 20.55
C LEU A 5 43.46 18.75 19.11
N PRO A 6 42.36 18.41 18.42
CA PRO A 6 41.68 19.42 17.62
C PRO A 6 40.18 19.55 17.93
N SER A 7 39.74 20.79 18.01
CA SER A 7 38.36 21.29 18.09
C SER A 7 38.22 22.46 17.09
N PRO A 8 37.02 22.96 16.78
CA PRO A 8 36.47 22.99 15.42
C PRO A 8 36.49 24.38 14.76
N SER A 9 36.34 24.42 13.43
CA SER A 9 36.07 25.66 12.70
C SER A 9 34.89 25.52 11.75
N ALA A 10 33.89 26.35 12.00
CA ALA A 10 32.75 26.67 11.15
C ALA A 10 33.10 27.79 10.16
N LEU A 11 32.51 27.76 8.96
CA LEU A 11 32.31 28.88 8.03
C LEU A 11 30.99 28.60 7.29
N SER A 12 29.84 29.10 7.74
CA SER A 12 29.21 30.40 7.40
C SER A 12 29.16 30.76 5.90
N SER A 13 28.00 30.49 5.32
CA SER A 13 27.12 31.40 4.55
C SER A 13 27.74 32.44 3.60
N ILE A 14 27.37 32.34 2.31
CA ILE A 14 27.16 33.50 1.44
C ILE A 14 25.72 33.45 0.90
N ALA A 15 24.98 34.51 1.25
CA ALA A 15 23.75 34.92 0.63
C ALA A 15 24.10 35.77 -0.60
N SER A 16 23.39 35.56 -1.71
CA SER A 16 23.28 36.54 -2.79
C SER A 16 21.81 36.79 -3.06
N SER A 17 21.32 37.88 -2.48
CA SER A 17 20.09 38.55 -2.88
C SER A 17 20.40 39.40 -4.11
N ALA A 18 19.69 39.16 -5.22
CA ALA A 18 19.56 40.13 -6.29
C ALA A 18 18.08 40.48 -6.41
N ALA A 19 17.71 41.60 -5.79
CA ALA A 19 16.45 42.26 -6.01
C ALA A 19 16.52 43.01 -7.35
N VAL A 20 15.61 42.70 -8.27
CA VAL A 20 15.37 43.52 -9.47
C VAL A 20 13.85 43.65 -9.66
N THR A 21 13.36 44.80 -9.19
CA THR A 21 12.26 45.61 -9.72
C THR A 21 11.04 44.96 -10.40
N VAL A 22 9.90 45.18 -9.74
CA VAL A 22 8.54 45.38 -10.27
C VAL A 22 8.50 45.82 -11.74
N ALA A 23 7.79 45.04 -12.58
CA ALA A 23 7.23 45.53 -13.84
C ALA A 23 5.80 44.97 -14.04
N LYS A 24 4.87 45.93 -14.03
CA LYS A 24 3.42 45.85 -14.16
C LYS A 24 2.98 45.30 -15.53
N PRO A 25 1.96 44.43 -15.61
CA PRO A 25 1.44 43.95 -16.90
C PRO A 25 0.69 45.06 -17.67
N PRO A 26 0.77 45.09 -19.01
CA PRO A 26 0.10 46.09 -19.84
C PRO A 26 -1.43 45.88 -19.89
N PRO A 27 -2.23 46.97 -19.97
CA PRO A 27 -3.69 46.88 -19.97
C PRO A 27 -4.23 46.46 -21.35
N LYS A 28 -5.15 45.49 -21.35
CA LYS A 28 -5.95 45.11 -22.53
C LYS A 28 -7.15 46.07 -22.64
N PRO A 29 -7.45 46.65 -23.82
CA PRO A 29 -8.57 47.56 -23.99
C PRO A 29 -9.93 46.83 -24.05
N PHE A 30 -10.90 47.39 -23.34
CA PHE A 30 -12.32 47.08 -23.39
C PHE A 30 -12.91 47.37 -24.77
N LEU A 31 -13.64 46.41 -25.36
CA LEU A 31 -14.57 46.64 -26.48
C LEU A 31 -15.85 45.81 -26.31
N LYS A 32 -16.88 46.50 -25.79
CA LYS A 32 -18.34 46.49 -26.02
C LYS A 32 -19.11 45.16 -26.24
N PRO A 33 -20.24 44.95 -25.53
CA PRO A 33 -21.19 43.87 -25.77
C PRO A 33 -22.11 44.21 -26.96
N HIS A 34 -22.36 43.23 -27.84
CA HIS A 34 -23.35 43.36 -28.90
C HIS A 34 -24.60 42.55 -28.55
N HIS A 35 -25.72 43.26 -28.50
CA HIS A 35 -27.06 42.73 -28.33
C HIS A 35 -27.54 42.07 -29.63
N ARG A 36 -28.25 40.94 -29.53
CA ARG A 36 -29.56 40.79 -30.20
C ARG A 36 -30.29 39.52 -29.72
N PRO A 37 -31.55 39.65 -29.28
CA PRO A 37 -32.43 38.53 -28.98
C PRO A 37 -33.28 38.19 -30.21
N LEU A 38 -33.62 36.91 -30.39
CA LEU A 38 -34.75 36.49 -31.23
C LEU A 38 -35.50 35.35 -30.55
N SER A 39 -36.71 35.69 -30.12
CA SER A 39 -37.88 34.83 -29.88
C SER A 39 -38.17 33.98 -31.14
N THR A 40 -38.93 32.88 -31.16
CA THR A 40 -40.25 32.62 -30.57
C THR A 40 -40.66 31.19 -30.95
N THR A 41 -41.50 30.52 -30.12
CA THR A 41 -42.58 29.55 -30.45
C THR A 41 -42.27 28.31 -31.33
N LEU A 42 -42.90 27.15 -31.26
CA LEU A 42 -43.94 26.45 -30.49
C LEU A 42 -44.26 25.25 -31.40
N ALA A 43 -44.31 24.02 -30.90
CA ALA A 43 -45.27 22.98 -31.34
C ALA A 43 -44.89 21.62 -30.74
N ALA A 44 -45.78 21.15 -29.87
CA ALA A 44 -45.87 19.75 -29.50
C ALA A 44 -46.43 18.95 -30.69
N ALA A 45 -45.85 17.79 -30.97
CA ALA A 45 -46.52 16.72 -31.68
C ALA A 45 -45.96 15.38 -31.18
N ALA A 46 -46.83 14.62 -30.54
CA ALA A 46 -46.60 13.26 -30.08
C ALA A 46 -46.47 12.31 -31.27
N ALA A 47 -45.51 11.40 -31.21
CA ALA A 47 -45.59 10.11 -31.86
C ALA A 47 -44.81 9.10 -31.02
N ALA A 48 -45.56 8.22 -30.36
CA ALA A 48 -45.04 7.05 -29.68
C ALA A 48 -44.37 6.13 -30.69
N ALA A 49 -43.08 5.89 -30.51
CA ALA A 49 -42.41 4.72 -31.04
C ALA A 49 -41.68 4.07 -29.85
N ALA A 50 -42.33 3.06 -29.29
CA ALA A 50 -41.70 2.16 -28.32
C ALA A 50 -40.60 1.37 -29.04
N VAL A 51 -39.42 1.96 -29.15
CA VAL A 51 -38.20 1.22 -29.43
C VAL A 51 -37.77 0.64 -28.09
N LEU A 52 -38.00 -0.66 -27.93
CA LEU A 52 -37.33 -1.49 -26.95
C LEU A 52 -35.82 -1.43 -27.25
N LEU A 53 -35.15 -0.35 -26.82
CA LEU A 53 -33.74 -0.42 -26.54
C LEU A 53 -33.63 -1.30 -25.31
N SER A 54 -33.37 -2.58 -25.58
CA SER A 54 -32.63 -3.45 -24.69
C SER A 54 -31.59 -2.58 -24.00
N ALA A 55 -31.80 -2.27 -22.73
CA ALA A 55 -30.79 -1.68 -21.89
C ALA A 55 -29.61 -2.65 -21.95
N ALA A 56 -28.63 -2.33 -22.80
CA ALA A 56 -27.32 -2.92 -22.68
C ALA A 56 -26.94 -2.71 -21.21
N PRO A 57 -26.48 -3.75 -20.49
CA PRO A 57 -25.93 -3.52 -19.17
C PRO A 57 -24.91 -2.40 -19.33
N ALA A 58 -25.05 -1.36 -18.49
CA ALA A 58 -23.98 -0.39 -18.30
C ALA A 58 -22.66 -1.19 -18.24
N PRO A 59 -21.57 -0.72 -18.86
CA PRO A 59 -20.29 -1.40 -18.69
C PRO A 59 -20.08 -1.50 -17.18
N SER A 60 -20.21 -2.72 -16.66
CA SER A 60 -19.79 -3.04 -15.32
C SER A 60 -18.38 -2.47 -15.27
N PHE A 61 -18.14 -1.51 -14.37
CA PHE A 61 -16.77 -1.14 -14.05
C PHE A 61 -16.09 -2.48 -13.84
N ALA A 62 -15.16 -2.83 -14.75
CA ALA A 62 -14.46 -4.09 -14.66
C ALA A 62 -13.92 -4.11 -13.25
N ASP A 63 -14.33 -5.10 -12.45
CA ASP A 63 -13.81 -5.27 -11.10
C ASP A 63 -12.29 -5.12 -11.22
N PRO A 64 -11.66 -4.21 -10.46
CA PRO A 64 -10.23 -3.98 -10.59
C PRO A 64 -9.56 -5.34 -10.48
N MET A 65 -8.95 -5.80 -11.58
CA MET A 65 -8.28 -7.09 -11.58
C MET A 65 -7.05 -6.92 -10.70
N PHE A 66 -7.01 -7.65 -9.60
CA PHE A 66 -5.90 -7.59 -8.64
C PHE A 66 -4.92 -8.73 -8.90
N ASN A 67 -3.63 -8.42 -8.81
CA ASN A 67 -2.56 -9.40 -8.87
C ASN A 67 -1.95 -9.56 -7.48
N LEU A 68 -1.88 -10.81 -7.00
CA LEU A 68 -1.26 -11.09 -5.71
C LEU A 68 0.26 -10.99 -5.82
N TYR A 69 0.84 -10.03 -5.10
CA TYR A 69 2.28 -9.84 -4.96
C TYR A 69 2.84 -10.67 -3.81
N TYR A 70 4.03 -11.22 -4.01
CA TYR A 70 4.74 -12.07 -3.05
C TYR A 70 6.08 -11.44 -2.73
N GLY A 71 6.20 -10.85 -1.55
CA GLY A 71 7.42 -10.17 -1.12
C GLY A 71 8.21 -10.96 -0.10
N THR A 72 9.51 -10.72 -0.05
CA THR A 72 10.46 -11.55 0.71
C THR A 72 11.07 -10.82 1.90
N ALA A 73 10.92 -9.49 2.01
CA ALA A 73 11.56 -8.67 3.05
C ALA A 73 13.05 -9.02 3.24
N ALA A 74 13.74 -9.23 2.12
CA ALA A 74 15.14 -9.60 2.11
C ALA A 74 16.01 -8.38 2.43
N SER A 75 17.11 -8.55 3.17
CA SER A 75 17.98 -7.42 3.53
C SER A 75 18.51 -6.65 2.31
N ALA A 76 19.01 -5.42 2.53
CA ALA A 76 19.67 -4.62 1.50
C ALA A 76 20.90 -5.31 0.86
N ALA A 77 21.45 -6.36 1.48
CA ALA A 77 22.51 -7.17 0.88
C ALA A 77 21.99 -8.06 -0.27
N ASN A 78 20.70 -8.41 -0.26
CA ASN A 78 20.02 -9.20 -1.30
C ASN A 78 19.24 -8.31 -2.28
N TYR A 79 19.71 -7.09 -2.46
CA TYR A 79 19.16 -6.13 -3.39
C TYR A 79 19.36 -6.58 -4.84
N GLY A 80 18.32 -6.52 -5.68
CA GLY A 80 18.37 -6.96 -7.09
C GLY A 80 17.52 -8.19 -7.42
N GLY A 81 16.78 -8.71 -6.44
CA GLY A 81 15.83 -9.81 -6.64
C GLY A 81 16.48 -11.19 -6.55
N TYR A 82 15.63 -12.19 -6.33
CA TYR A 82 16.05 -13.59 -6.31
C TYR A 82 16.22 -14.06 -7.77
N GLY A 83 17.41 -14.57 -8.12
CA GLY A 83 17.73 -15.02 -9.48
C GLY A 83 16.69 -15.99 -10.05
N GLY A 84 16.53 -16.00 -11.38
CA GLY A 84 15.36 -16.46 -12.17
C GLY A 84 14.88 -17.92 -12.04
N ASN A 85 15.24 -18.66 -11.00
CA ASN A 85 14.74 -20.01 -10.70
C ASN A 85 14.10 -20.15 -9.31
N ALA A 86 13.94 -19.06 -8.54
CA ALA A 86 13.23 -19.16 -7.27
C ALA A 86 11.75 -18.89 -7.42
N ASP A 87 10.97 -19.82 -6.89
CA ASP A 87 9.54 -19.64 -6.69
C ASP A 87 9.33 -18.51 -5.68
N LYS A 88 8.99 -17.32 -6.19
CA LYS A 88 8.69 -16.13 -5.34
C LYS A 88 7.65 -16.43 -4.26
N LYS A 89 6.74 -17.37 -4.54
CA LYS A 89 5.71 -17.85 -3.60
C LYS A 89 6.29 -18.63 -2.43
N ALA A 90 7.32 -19.44 -2.66
CA ALA A 90 7.92 -20.28 -1.61
C ALA A 90 8.78 -19.47 -0.62
N THR A 91 9.38 -18.38 -1.10
CA THR A 91 10.21 -17.47 -0.29
C THR A 91 9.41 -16.29 0.28
N ALA A 92 8.12 -16.21 -0.02
CA ALA A 92 7.28 -15.09 0.42
C ALA A 92 7.19 -15.03 1.95
N GLU A 93 7.47 -13.87 2.52
CA GLU A 93 7.23 -13.56 3.93
C GLU A 93 5.91 -12.80 4.12
N TYR A 94 5.45 -12.13 3.07
CA TYR A 94 4.18 -11.40 3.07
C TYR A 94 3.57 -11.41 1.67
N THR A 95 2.28 -11.11 1.62
CA THR A 95 1.51 -10.97 0.39
C THR A 95 0.56 -9.79 0.49
N TYR A 96 0.34 -9.10 -0.61
CA TYR A 96 -0.72 -8.10 -0.77
C TYR A 96 -1.15 -8.06 -2.23
N GLU A 97 -2.33 -7.54 -2.48
CA GLU A 97 -2.87 -7.38 -3.83
C GLU A 97 -2.41 -6.07 -4.44
N VAL A 98 -2.16 -6.05 -5.75
CA VAL A 98 -1.75 -4.88 -6.53
C VAL A 98 -2.74 -4.70 -7.68
N PRO A 99 -3.27 -3.50 -7.95
CA PRO A 99 -4.19 -3.30 -9.07
C PRO A 99 -3.50 -3.54 -10.41
N GLU A 100 -4.21 -4.14 -11.36
CA GLU A 100 -3.70 -4.33 -12.71
C GLU A 100 -3.36 -2.99 -13.37
N GLY A 101 -2.19 -2.94 -14.01
CA GLY A 101 -1.67 -1.75 -14.67
C GLY A 101 -0.80 -0.86 -13.80
N TRP A 102 -0.70 -1.12 -12.50
CA TRP A 102 0.31 -0.48 -11.65
C TRP A 102 1.70 -1.00 -12.00
N LYS A 103 2.70 -0.13 -11.87
CA LYS A 103 4.09 -0.45 -12.20
C LYS A 103 4.90 -0.59 -10.93
N GLU A 104 5.66 -1.68 -10.84
CA GLU A 104 6.70 -1.83 -9.82
C GLU A 104 7.79 -0.78 -10.07
N ARG A 105 8.07 0.00 -9.04
CA ARG A 105 9.26 0.86 -9.00
C ARG A 105 10.42 0.00 -8.52
N LEU A 106 11.55 0.10 -9.22
CA LEU A 106 12.79 -0.44 -8.73
C LEU A 106 13.21 0.37 -7.48
N VAL A 107 12.91 -0.16 -6.30
CA VAL A 107 13.47 0.32 -5.03
C VAL A 107 14.98 0.25 -5.14
N SER A 108 15.75 1.15 -4.52
CA SER A 108 17.22 1.15 -4.53
C SER A 108 17.87 0.46 -3.32
N LYS A 109 19.15 0.08 -3.42
CA LYS A 109 19.90 -0.51 -2.28
C LYS A 109 19.93 0.45 -1.09
N VAL A 110 20.01 1.76 -1.37
CA VAL A 110 20.01 2.81 -0.35
C VAL A 110 18.66 2.86 0.35
N GLU A 111 17.55 2.96 -0.39
CA GLU A 111 16.20 3.01 0.19
C GLU A 111 15.88 1.77 1.02
N LYS A 112 16.27 0.59 0.53
CA LYS A 112 16.13 -0.66 1.27
C LYS A 112 16.98 -0.69 2.54
N GLY A 113 18.14 -0.04 2.53
CA GLY A 113 19.07 0.02 3.66
C GLY A 113 18.73 1.08 4.71
N THR A 114 18.09 2.18 4.30
CA THR A 114 17.78 3.31 5.19
C THR A 114 16.36 3.25 5.73
N ASN A 115 15.38 3.02 4.86
CA ASN A 115 13.95 3.11 5.21
C ASN A 115 13.31 1.73 5.26
N GLY A 116 14.03 0.68 4.84
CA GLY A 116 13.53 -0.68 4.83
C GLY A 116 12.55 -0.97 3.69
N THR A 117 12.45 -0.12 2.67
CA THR A 117 11.54 -0.34 1.53
C THR A 117 11.90 -1.64 0.82
N ASP A 118 10.93 -2.55 0.72
CA ASP A 118 11.09 -3.83 0.02
C ASP A 118 10.45 -3.81 -1.36
N SER A 119 9.27 -3.21 -1.47
CA SER A 119 8.50 -3.09 -2.70
C SER A 119 7.76 -1.76 -2.75
N GLU A 120 7.59 -1.23 -3.97
CA GLU A 120 6.82 -0.02 -4.23
C GLU A 120 6.14 -0.18 -5.60
N PHE A 121 4.83 0.04 -5.64
CA PHE A 121 4.03 0.07 -6.85
C PHE A 121 3.35 1.44 -6.96
N TYR A 122 3.24 1.94 -8.19
CA TYR A 122 2.59 3.21 -8.46
C TYR A 122 1.67 3.11 -9.66
N ASN A 123 0.62 3.92 -9.65
CA ASN A 123 -0.24 4.07 -10.80
C ASN A 123 0.50 4.89 -11.88
N PRO A 124 0.81 4.34 -13.07
CA PRO A 124 1.52 5.09 -14.10
C PRO A 124 0.74 6.28 -14.65
N LYS A 125 -0.60 6.26 -14.51
CA LYS A 125 -1.48 7.39 -14.88
C LYS A 125 -1.51 8.45 -13.77
N LYS A 126 -1.38 8.04 -12.52
CA LYS A 126 -1.45 8.88 -11.32
C LYS A 126 -0.23 8.61 -10.43
N ARG A 127 0.92 9.17 -10.78
CA ARG A 127 2.20 8.84 -10.11
C ARG A 127 2.23 9.13 -8.61
N SER A 128 1.31 9.97 -8.13
CA SER A 128 1.18 10.30 -6.71
C SER A 128 0.36 9.28 -5.93
N GLU A 129 -0.36 8.40 -6.62
CA GLU A 129 -1.04 7.24 -6.05
C GLU A 129 -0.06 6.05 -6.09
N ARG A 130 0.28 5.55 -4.91
CA ARG A 130 1.29 4.52 -4.73
C ARG A 130 1.02 3.68 -3.50
N GLU A 131 1.52 2.46 -3.53
CA GLU A 131 1.58 1.56 -2.40
C GLU A 131 3.02 1.09 -2.25
N TYR A 132 3.48 0.98 -1.02
CA TYR A 132 4.82 0.49 -0.74
C TYR A 132 4.83 -0.25 0.58
N LEU A 133 5.75 -1.19 0.70
CA LEU A 133 5.95 -1.92 1.92
C LEU A 133 7.37 -1.71 2.42
N THR A 134 7.49 -1.38 3.70
CA THR A 134 8.75 -1.36 4.42
C THR A 134 8.82 -2.48 5.45
N PHE A 135 10.03 -2.91 5.77
CA PHE A 135 10.26 -3.81 6.87
C PHE A 135 11.46 -3.36 7.71
N LEU A 136 11.38 -3.62 9.01
CA LEU A 136 12.45 -3.38 9.97
C LEU A 136 12.74 -4.67 10.72
N ALA A 137 13.98 -5.14 10.69
CA ALA A 137 14.39 -6.33 11.42
C ALA A 137 14.67 -6.03 12.90
N GLY A 138 14.54 -7.03 13.77
CA GLY A 138 14.84 -6.92 15.21
C GLY A 138 13.62 -6.68 16.11
N PHE A 139 12.41 -6.70 15.54
CA PHE A 139 11.17 -6.47 16.27
C PHE A 139 10.43 -7.78 16.52
N ARG A 140 10.27 -8.18 17.80
CA ARG A 140 9.55 -9.41 18.20
C ARG A 140 8.07 -9.20 18.46
N SER A 141 7.69 -7.98 18.83
CA SER A 141 6.33 -7.59 19.15
C SER A 141 6.10 -6.15 18.69
N LEU A 142 4.84 -5.79 18.48
CA LEU A 142 4.47 -4.40 18.23
C LEU A 142 4.63 -3.59 19.52
N ALA A 143 5.07 -2.33 19.39
CA ALA A 143 5.01 -1.37 20.50
C ALA A 143 3.54 -0.94 20.74
N PRO A 144 3.24 -0.08 21.71
CA PRO A 144 1.94 0.55 21.80
C PRO A 144 1.59 1.29 20.50
N VAL A 145 0.31 1.27 20.11
CA VAL A 145 -0.20 1.84 18.85
C VAL A 145 0.33 3.27 18.62
N ASP A 146 0.28 4.12 19.63
CA ASP A 146 0.72 5.53 19.53
C ASP A 146 2.23 5.67 19.23
N ALA A 147 3.04 4.73 19.70
CA ALA A 147 4.49 4.76 19.53
C ALA A 147 4.93 4.18 18.17
N VAL A 148 4.21 3.18 17.65
CA VAL A 148 4.59 2.51 16.39
C VAL A 148 4.61 3.49 15.23
N LEU A 149 3.55 4.30 15.08
CA LEU A 149 3.45 5.26 13.97
C LEU A 149 4.57 6.31 14.04
N SER A 150 4.82 6.88 15.23
CA SER A 150 5.89 7.86 15.42
C SER A 150 7.29 7.27 15.16
N ASN A 151 7.52 6.00 15.52
CA ASN A 151 8.81 5.33 15.28
C ASN A 151 9.03 5.05 13.79
N LEU A 152 7.97 4.70 13.04
CA LEU A 152 8.04 4.52 11.59
C LEU A 152 8.38 5.84 10.88
N ALA A 153 7.78 6.94 11.32
CA ALA A 153 8.03 8.27 10.76
C ALA A 153 9.50 8.74 10.90
N LEU A 154 10.27 8.20 11.84
CA LEU A 154 11.71 8.50 11.94
C LEU A 154 12.51 8.00 10.72
N SER A 155 12.00 6.98 10.03
CA SER A 155 12.64 6.39 8.85
C SER A 155 12.01 6.85 7.53
N ASP A 156 10.88 7.57 7.58
CA ASP A 156 10.17 8.07 6.40
C ASP A 156 9.81 9.55 6.59
N VAL A 157 10.59 10.40 5.91
CA VAL A 157 10.41 11.86 5.95
C VAL A 157 9.05 12.29 5.38
N GLY A 158 8.53 11.56 4.38
CA GLY A 158 7.22 11.86 3.80
C GLY A 158 6.10 11.59 4.78
N LEU A 159 6.19 10.46 5.51
CA LEU A 159 5.26 10.14 6.59
C LEU A 159 5.37 11.16 7.73
N GLN A 160 6.59 11.55 8.11
CA GLN A 160 6.82 12.55 9.15
C GLN A 160 6.14 13.88 8.83
N ASP A 161 6.31 14.37 7.59
CA ASP A 161 5.67 15.60 7.12
C ASP A 161 4.15 15.47 7.06
N GLN A 162 3.65 14.32 6.61
CA GLN A 162 2.21 14.05 6.57
C GLN A 162 1.60 14.02 7.97
N ILE A 163 2.26 13.41 8.96
CA ILE A 163 1.80 13.42 10.35
C ILE A 163 1.85 14.83 10.94
N ALA A 164 2.88 15.61 10.61
CA ALA A 164 3.02 16.99 11.09
C ALA A 164 1.96 17.94 10.51
N THR A 165 1.44 17.62 9.32
CA THR A 165 0.41 18.39 8.61
C THR A 165 -0.96 17.71 8.58
N ALA A 166 -1.13 16.64 9.36
CA ALA A 166 -2.36 15.88 9.42
C ALA A 166 -3.47 16.67 10.11
N ASP A 167 -4.65 16.67 9.50
CA ASP A 167 -5.87 17.16 10.14
C ASP A 167 -6.38 16.13 11.15
N GLU A 168 -6.30 14.83 10.81
CA GLU A 168 -6.71 13.73 11.67
C GLU A 168 -5.82 12.49 11.48
N VAL A 169 -5.50 11.81 12.59
CA VAL A 169 -4.84 10.50 12.61
C VAL A 169 -5.72 9.54 13.39
N ARG A 170 -6.28 8.54 12.71
CA ARG A 170 -7.04 7.45 13.34
C ARG A 170 -6.17 6.22 13.47
N SER A 171 -6.34 5.50 14.57
CA SER A 171 -5.66 4.24 14.82
C SER A 171 -6.66 3.16 15.22
N GLN A 172 -6.46 1.95 14.71
CA GLN A 172 -7.32 0.81 14.96
C GLN A 172 -6.48 -0.46 15.14
N GLU A 173 -6.84 -1.25 16.15
CA GLU A 173 -6.29 -2.60 16.33
C GLU A 173 -7.18 -3.63 15.63
N ARG A 174 -6.58 -4.48 14.80
CA ARG A 174 -7.23 -5.61 14.13
C ARG A 174 -6.44 -6.88 14.42
N LYS A 175 -7.15 -8.01 14.59
CA LYS A 175 -6.54 -9.34 14.62
C LYS A 175 -7.07 -10.16 13.44
N ASP A 176 -6.17 -10.86 12.77
CA ASP A 176 -6.52 -11.82 11.72
C ASP A 176 -6.98 -13.17 12.33
N ASP A 177 -7.54 -14.06 11.51
CA ASP A 177 -8.01 -15.38 11.94
C ASP A 177 -6.90 -16.24 12.59
N ASN A 178 -5.65 -15.97 12.22
CA ASN A 178 -4.45 -16.61 12.76
C ASN A 178 -4.02 -16.05 14.13
N GLY A 179 -4.72 -15.04 14.66
CA GLY A 179 -4.36 -14.33 15.88
C GLY A 179 -3.23 -13.31 15.71
N GLN A 180 -2.78 -13.07 14.48
CA GLN A 180 -1.77 -12.06 14.18
C GLN A 180 -2.34 -10.66 14.39
N LEU A 181 -1.57 -9.81 15.09
CA LEU A 181 -1.95 -8.45 15.43
C LEU A 181 -1.54 -7.48 14.32
N TYR A 182 -2.50 -6.68 13.87
CA TYR A 182 -2.32 -5.61 12.90
C TYR A 182 -2.78 -4.29 13.50
N TYR A 183 -1.99 -3.24 13.32
CA TYR A 183 -2.41 -1.87 13.58
C TYR A 183 -2.68 -1.19 12.27
N ALA A 184 -3.92 -0.73 12.08
CA ALA A 184 -4.32 0.08 10.95
C ALA A 184 -4.30 1.55 11.38
N TYR A 185 -3.64 2.40 10.59
CA TYR A 185 -3.65 3.84 10.75
C TYR A 185 -4.25 4.47 9.51
N GLU A 186 -5.04 5.52 9.72
CA GLU A 186 -5.60 6.35 8.66
C GLU A 186 -5.19 7.79 8.95
N ILE A 187 -4.48 8.40 7.99
CA ILE A 187 -3.93 9.76 8.12
C ILE A 187 -4.56 10.62 7.05
N GLU A 188 -5.41 11.54 7.49
CA GLU A 188 -6.00 12.59 6.66
C GLU A 188 -5.07 13.81 6.68
N GLY A 189 -4.23 13.94 5.65
CA GLY A 189 -3.31 15.07 5.48
C GLY A 189 -3.86 16.14 4.54
N ALA A 190 -3.36 17.37 4.68
CA ALA A 190 -3.79 18.51 3.85
C ALA A 190 -3.64 18.28 2.33
N GLY A 191 -2.64 17.49 1.91
CA GLY A 191 -2.37 17.19 0.49
C GLY A 191 -2.65 15.74 0.06
N SER A 192 -2.57 14.80 0.98
CA SER A 192 -2.68 13.37 0.70
C SER A 192 -3.26 12.59 1.87
N HIS A 193 -3.92 11.50 1.53
CA HIS A 193 -4.46 10.53 2.47
C HIS A 193 -3.60 9.27 2.44
N SER A 194 -3.23 8.75 3.62
CA SER A 194 -2.45 7.51 3.73
C SER A 194 -3.11 6.51 4.66
N LEU A 195 -3.21 5.26 4.21
CA LEU A 195 -3.55 4.10 5.02
C LEU A 195 -2.29 3.31 5.32
N ILE A 196 -2.13 2.88 6.56
CA ILE A 196 -0.93 2.17 7.01
C ILE A 196 -1.33 0.95 7.81
N SER A 197 -0.94 -0.24 7.36
CA SER A 197 -1.13 -1.49 8.11
C SER A 197 0.22 -1.97 8.63
N VAL A 198 0.34 -2.12 9.94
CA VAL A 198 1.59 -2.50 10.62
C VAL A 198 1.42 -3.79 11.39
N THR A 199 2.36 -4.71 11.23
CA THR A 199 2.35 -6.01 11.91
C THR A 199 3.76 -6.46 12.25
N CYS A 200 3.91 -7.35 13.24
CA CYS A 200 5.19 -7.97 13.56
C CYS A 200 5.11 -9.47 13.35
N ALA A 201 5.98 -10.02 12.49
CA ALA A 201 6.14 -11.44 12.26
C ALA A 201 7.62 -11.78 12.00
N ARG A 202 8.05 -13.02 12.28
CA ARG A 202 9.43 -13.50 11.99
C ARG A 202 10.57 -12.58 12.48
N ASN A 203 10.39 -11.95 13.65
CA ASN A 203 11.35 -10.98 14.22
C ASN A 203 11.57 -9.73 13.33
N LYS A 204 10.56 -9.38 12.52
CA LYS A 204 10.52 -8.20 11.67
C LYS A 204 9.18 -7.48 11.87
N LEU A 205 9.23 -6.16 11.83
CA LEU A 205 8.07 -5.31 11.69
C LEU A 205 7.85 -5.07 10.19
N TYR A 206 6.64 -5.26 9.71
CA TYR A 206 6.21 -4.94 8.35
C TYR A 206 5.22 -3.80 8.42
N ALA A 207 5.39 -2.80 7.56
CA ALA A 207 4.47 -1.68 7.43
C ALA A 207 4.11 -1.52 5.95
N HIS A 208 2.83 -1.71 5.65
CA HIS A 208 2.26 -1.52 4.33
C HIS A 208 1.61 -0.13 4.26
N PHE A 209 1.99 0.65 3.27
CA PHE A 209 1.54 2.02 3.07
C PHE A 209 0.78 2.11 1.76
N VAL A 210 -0.41 2.70 1.79
CA VAL A 210 -1.20 3.03 0.61
C VAL A 210 -1.48 4.53 0.68
N THR A 211 -0.95 5.29 -0.27
CA THR A 211 -1.04 6.75 -0.29
C THR A 211 -1.67 7.23 -1.59
N ALA A 212 -2.59 8.19 -1.48
CA ALA A 212 -3.15 8.89 -2.62
C ALA A 212 -3.36 10.39 -2.33
N PRO A 213 -3.28 11.27 -3.34
CA PRO A 213 -3.71 12.66 -3.21
C PRO A 213 -5.19 12.75 -2.87
N ASN A 214 -5.61 13.79 -2.14
CA ASN A 214 -7.01 13.96 -1.71
C ASN A 214 -8.02 13.97 -2.88
N LEU A 215 -7.60 14.47 -4.06
CA LEU A 215 -8.43 14.48 -5.28
C LEU A 215 -8.70 13.07 -5.84
N ASP A 216 -7.71 12.18 -5.74
CA ASP A 216 -7.79 10.81 -6.23
C ASP A 216 -8.40 9.89 -5.18
N TRP A 217 -8.11 10.15 -3.90
CA TRP A 217 -8.67 9.44 -2.76
C TRP A 217 -10.19 9.30 -2.85
N GLY A 218 -10.92 10.40 -3.06
CA GLY A 218 -12.38 10.36 -3.14
C GLY A 218 -12.94 9.56 -4.33
N ARG A 219 -12.12 9.26 -5.34
CA ARG A 219 -12.53 8.49 -6.52
C ARG A 219 -12.20 7.01 -6.36
N ASP A 220 -11.05 6.70 -5.78
CA ASP A 220 -10.46 5.36 -5.74
C ASP A 220 -10.42 4.77 -4.31
N GLN A 221 -11.09 5.41 -3.34
CA GLN A 221 -11.07 5.03 -1.92
C GLN A 221 -11.33 3.54 -1.69
N ASP A 222 -12.36 2.99 -2.34
CA ASP A 222 -12.76 1.59 -2.13
C ASP A 222 -11.66 0.62 -2.57
N MET A 223 -11.01 0.92 -3.70
CA MET A 223 -9.86 0.16 -4.18
C MET A 223 -8.67 0.31 -3.21
N LEU A 224 -8.35 1.52 -2.77
CA LEU A 224 -7.23 1.78 -1.87
C LEU A 224 -7.41 1.10 -0.50
N ARG A 225 -8.64 1.09 0.03
CA ARG A 225 -8.99 0.35 1.26
C ARG A 225 -8.87 -1.15 1.07
N HIS A 226 -9.28 -1.67 -0.09
CA HIS A 226 -9.09 -3.08 -0.45
C HIS A 226 -7.61 -3.47 -0.48
N LEU A 227 -6.75 -2.66 -1.12
CA LEU A 227 -5.29 -2.89 -1.12
C LEU A 227 -4.72 -2.92 0.30
N HIS A 228 -5.11 -1.96 1.13
CA HIS A 228 -4.72 -1.91 2.53
C HIS A 228 -5.15 -3.16 3.31
N ASP A 229 -6.38 -3.64 3.11
CA ASP A 229 -6.92 -4.80 3.81
C ASP A 229 -6.41 -6.15 3.27
N SER A 230 -5.92 -6.18 2.03
CA SER A 230 -5.33 -7.36 1.40
C SER A 230 -3.99 -7.79 2.01
N PHE A 231 -3.32 -6.87 2.72
CA PHE A 231 -2.00 -7.12 3.27
C PHE A 231 -2.02 -8.19 4.38
N LYS A 232 -1.24 -9.25 4.17
CA LYS A 232 -1.08 -10.35 5.13
C LYS A 232 0.37 -10.81 5.20
N THR A 233 0.82 -11.19 6.39
CA THR A 233 2.09 -11.91 6.56
C THR A 233 1.90 -13.40 6.40
N VAL A 234 2.84 -14.05 5.70
CA VAL A 234 2.87 -15.50 5.55
C VAL A 234 3.59 -16.09 6.74
N ASP A 235 2.81 -16.60 7.70
CA ASP A 235 3.37 -17.31 8.83
C ASP A 235 3.69 -18.76 8.42
N PRO A 236 4.93 -19.25 8.58
CA PRO A 236 5.25 -20.65 8.30
C PRO A 236 4.46 -21.63 9.18
N SER A 237 3.93 -21.18 10.33
CA SER A 237 3.07 -21.99 11.21
C SER A 237 1.67 -22.25 10.61
N SER A 238 1.15 -21.32 9.79
CA SER A 238 -0.14 -21.46 9.09
C SER A 238 -0.07 -22.50 7.97
N SER A 239 1.07 -22.55 7.27
CA SER A 239 1.36 -23.54 6.22
C SER A 239 1.49 -24.98 6.78
N ILE A 240 1.93 -25.13 8.02
CA ILE A 240 1.99 -26.44 8.70
C ILE A 240 0.59 -26.93 9.08
N LYS A 241 -0.32 -26.03 9.47
CA LYS A 241 -1.69 -26.40 9.88
C LYS A 241 -2.51 -26.99 8.73
N LEU A 242 -2.36 -26.45 7.52
CA LEU A 242 -3.03 -26.97 6.31
C LEU A 242 -2.47 -28.32 5.82
N GLN A 243 -1.21 -28.66 6.14
CA GLN A 243 -0.63 -29.96 5.77
C GLN A 243 -0.90 -31.07 6.80
N VAL A 244 -1.22 -30.73 8.05
CA VAL A 244 -1.53 -31.72 9.08
C VAL A 244 -2.99 -32.21 9.01
N GLU A 245 -3.91 -31.41 8.45
CA GLU A 245 -5.34 -31.76 8.29
C GLU A 245 -5.62 -32.76 7.13
N VAL A 246 -4.60 -33.20 6.37
CA VAL A 246 -4.78 -34.21 5.30
C VAL A 246 -4.11 -35.53 5.68
N LYS A 247 -4.69 -36.21 6.67
CA LYS A 247 -4.43 -37.64 6.88
C LYS A 247 -5.72 -38.34 7.36
N PRO A 248 -6.45 -39.08 6.50
CA PRO A 248 -7.53 -39.92 6.98
C PRO A 248 -6.93 -41.08 7.78
N ALA A 249 -7.47 -41.26 8.99
CA ALA A 249 -7.17 -42.38 9.87
C ALA A 249 -7.54 -43.70 9.18
N ILE A 250 -6.54 -44.51 8.83
CA ILE A 250 -6.78 -45.92 8.50
C ILE A 250 -6.82 -46.67 9.82
N ALA A 251 -8.03 -47.08 10.18
CA ALA A 251 -8.36 -47.83 11.38
C ALA A 251 -7.49 -49.09 11.53
N THR A 252 -6.82 -49.21 12.66
CA THR A 252 -6.25 -50.46 13.16
C THR A 252 -7.40 -51.36 13.62
N ALA A 253 -7.86 -52.25 12.75
CA ALA A 253 -8.79 -53.31 13.12
C ALA A 253 -8.00 -54.44 13.80
N SER A 254 -8.24 -54.60 15.10
CA SER A 254 -7.80 -55.73 15.90
C SER A 254 -8.34 -57.03 15.33
N PHE A 255 -7.45 -57.90 14.83
CA PHE A 255 -7.82 -59.26 14.47
C PHE A 255 -7.78 -60.13 15.72
N ASN A 256 -8.98 -60.49 16.18
CA ASN A 256 -9.22 -61.33 17.34
C ASN A 256 -9.01 -62.80 16.96
N LEU A 257 -8.45 -63.53 17.91
CA LEU A 257 -8.00 -64.92 17.86
C LEU A 257 -9.19 -65.88 17.62
N SER A 258 -9.08 -66.80 16.67
CA SER A 258 -9.87 -68.03 16.69
C SER A 258 -9.08 -69.20 16.11
N ILE A 259 -8.53 -70.01 17.02
CA ILE A 259 -7.97 -71.33 16.74
C ILE A 259 -9.10 -72.34 17.00
N GLN A 260 -9.64 -72.92 15.93
CA GLN A 260 -10.47 -74.13 15.91
C GLN A 260 -9.88 -75.01 14.80
N LYS A 261 -9.08 -76.02 15.13
CA LYS A 261 -9.46 -77.43 15.35
C LYS A 261 -9.87 -78.19 14.06
N PHE A 262 -9.11 -79.27 13.84
CA PHE A 262 -9.52 -80.61 13.36
C PHE A 262 -9.33 -81.04 11.88
N TRP A 263 -8.43 -82.05 11.72
CA TRP A 263 -8.39 -83.22 10.80
C TRP A 263 -8.32 -82.94 9.28
N SER A 264 -7.51 -83.64 8.47
CA SER A 264 -6.87 -84.96 8.55
C SER A 264 -5.58 -85.00 7.71
#